data_AF-A0A2I1R4I9-F1
#
_entry.id   AF-A0A2I1R4I9-F1
#
_cell.length_a   1.000
_cell.length_b   1.000
_cell.length_c   1.000
_cell.angle_alpha   90.00
_cell.angle_beta   90.00
_cell.angle_gamma   90.00
#
_symmetry.space_group_name_H-M   'P 1'
#
loop_
_entity.id
_entity.type
_entity.pdbx_description
1 polymer ?
#
loop_
_entity_poly.entity_id
_entity_poly.type
_entity_poly.pdbx_seq_one_letter_code
_entity_poly.pdbx_strand_id
1 'polypeptide(L)'
;MVPVTCRTEFLTGRHHRSATAAWLLMVAGMVALVALNVAGVDGLVTSAVVGGVLVASLLGAAYGRLGERGAVLLTVDEDAVYFGNEDRTLVSYPLDSLVTVAVGGPADATSDMTGERARHLTVLGQKYLKLTFATQDGKPVAAEATRRDRENGADSASETDFWRVAVVEGDPAVAEILARLRRHAPERVATKKKAATPSGPKPGTEASGAANDPVDLTRPPSGGPRIADAGSDEAAQRLWEEAARRHDEVLGAYGTYELDPAMLLRYPAVTDVTVDQTQTFHLALDEAMALRTDEYPGNRSRADAYQQSVARLRRAWIACEKNGRRVGASYLEQNDQDDLDRALKLYNHAAASSTPAEQATYYGRVRDIVSTMTDRGVLHPPEAAVAELQAVTRRALEAGTPKV
;
A
#
# COMPACT_ATOMS: atom_id res chain seq x y z
N MET A 1 -17.62 -10.00 -2.33
CA MET A 1 -17.19 -8.69 -2.83
C MET A 1 -16.29 -8.05 -1.78
N VAL A 2 -15.10 -7.57 -2.16
CA VAL A 2 -14.10 -7.08 -1.19
C VAL A 2 -14.43 -5.64 -0.77
N PRO A 3 -14.42 -5.28 0.53
CA PRO A 3 -14.67 -3.91 0.98
C PRO A 3 -13.62 -2.94 0.42
N VAL A 4 -14.06 -1.73 0.09
CA VAL A 4 -13.20 -0.67 -0.46
C VAL A 4 -13.17 0.48 0.52
N THR A 5 -11.97 0.84 0.96
CA THR A 5 -11.73 1.90 1.94
C THR A 5 -10.86 2.97 1.29
N CYS A 6 -11.24 4.23 1.45
CA CYS A 6 -10.36 5.37 1.22
C CYS A 6 -10.10 6.10 2.54
N ARG A 7 -8.89 6.65 2.65
CA ARG A 7 -8.38 7.36 3.84
C ARG A 7 -7.89 8.73 3.40
N THR A 8 -8.52 9.78 3.88
CA THR A 8 -8.13 11.17 3.62
C THR A 8 -7.43 11.73 4.86
N GLU A 9 -6.10 11.80 4.83
CA GLU A 9 -5.30 12.37 5.92
C GLU A 9 -5.36 13.91 5.93
N PHE A 10 -5.31 14.48 7.13
CA PHE A 10 -5.22 15.92 7.32
C PHE A 10 -4.36 16.30 8.53
N LEU A 11 -3.77 17.48 8.45
CA LEU A 11 -3.07 18.07 9.59
C LEU A 11 -4.10 18.58 10.60
N THR A 12 -4.06 18.03 11.82
CA THR A 12 -4.89 18.51 12.93
C THR A 12 -4.43 19.90 13.42
N GLY A 13 -5.30 20.60 14.15
CA GLY A 13 -4.96 21.90 14.76
C GLY A 13 -3.77 21.84 15.74
N ARG A 14 -3.38 20.65 16.23
CA ARG A 14 -2.16 20.47 17.01
C ARG A 14 -0.91 20.72 16.17
N HIS A 15 -0.87 20.20 14.94
CA HIS A 15 0.24 20.38 13.98
C HIS A 15 0.45 21.86 13.62
N HIS A 16 -0.64 22.59 13.41
CA HIS A 16 -0.58 24.02 13.11
C HIS A 16 -0.10 24.84 14.31
N ARG A 17 -0.57 24.52 15.52
CA ARG A 17 -0.11 25.18 16.75
C ARG A 17 1.37 24.92 17.03
N SER A 18 1.85 23.68 16.87
CA SER A 18 3.27 23.36 17.05
C SER A 18 4.15 24.04 16.01
N ALA A 19 3.72 24.08 14.75
CA ALA A 19 4.46 24.78 13.68
C ALA A 19 4.55 26.28 13.94
N THR A 20 3.44 26.90 14.37
CA THR A 20 3.38 28.33 14.70
C THR A 20 4.25 28.64 15.92
N ALA A 21 4.19 27.81 16.97
CA ALA A 21 5.01 27.99 18.17
C ALA A 21 6.52 27.84 17.89
N ALA A 22 6.91 26.85 17.10
CA ALA A 22 8.30 26.66 16.68
C ALA A 22 8.79 27.87 15.85
N TRP A 23 7.98 28.35 14.91
CA TRP A 23 8.32 29.54 14.13
C TRP A 23 8.50 30.78 15.00
N LEU A 24 7.59 31.03 15.94
CA LEU A 24 7.71 32.15 16.89
C LEU A 24 8.97 32.05 17.76
N LEU A 25 9.31 30.85 18.24
CA LEU A 25 10.55 30.62 19.01
C LEU A 25 11.80 30.86 18.16
N MET A 26 11.80 30.45 16.89
CA MET A 26 12.92 30.70 15.99
C MET A 26 13.14 32.21 15.77
N VAL A 27 12.06 32.96 15.52
CA VAL A 27 12.12 34.43 15.38
C VAL A 27 12.59 35.08 16.68
N ALA A 28 12.07 34.64 17.83
CA ALA A 28 12.51 35.13 19.14
C ALA A 28 14.00 34.86 19.41
N GLY A 29 14.51 33.69 19.02
CA GLY A 29 15.92 33.34 19.12
C GLY A 29 16.82 34.26 18.27
N MET A 30 16.38 34.61 17.05
CA MET A 30 17.11 35.56 16.21
C MET A 30 17.12 36.98 16.79
N VAL A 31 15.97 37.44 17.31
CA VAL A 31 15.88 38.76 17.96
C VAL A 31 16.75 38.80 19.21
N ALA A 32 16.74 37.74 20.03
CA ALA A 32 17.57 37.63 21.22
C ALA A 32 19.06 37.66 20.88
N LEU A 33 19.48 36.97 19.82
CA LEU A 33 20.87 36.99 19.35
C LEU A 33 21.33 38.43 19.04
N VAL A 34 20.54 39.18 18.28
CA VAL A 34 20.87 40.58 17.95
C VAL A 34 20.90 41.46 19.19
N ALA A 35 19.89 41.35 20.06
CA ALA A 35 19.80 42.17 21.26
C ALA A 35 20.94 41.90 22.26
N LEU A 36 21.28 40.64 22.50
CA LEU A 36 22.37 40.23 23.40
C LEU A 36 23.74 40.66 22.85
N ASN A 37 23.93 40.56 21.53
CA ASN A 37 25.15 41.03 20.87
C ASN A 37 25.31 42.56 20.98
N VAL A 38 24.23 43.32 20.78
CA VAL A 38 24.25 44.79 20.96
C VAL A 38 24.49 45.20 22.41
N ALA A 39 23.97 44.43 23.37
CA ALA A 39 24.16 44.67 24.80
C ALA A 39 25.55 44.27 25.33
N GLY A 40 26.42 43.71 24.48
CA GLY A 40 27.78 43.30 24.86
C GLY A 40 27.80 42.13 25.85
N VAL A 41 26.77 41.28 25.84
CA VAL A 41 26.69 40.11 26.70
C VAL A 41 27.77 39.09 26.32
N ASP A 42 28.33 38.42 27.30
CA ASP A 42 29.32 37.37 27.11
C ASP A 42 28.88 36.33 26.06
N GLY A 43 29.83 35.90 25.22
CA GLY A 43 29.56 35.00 24.10
C GLY A 43 29.09 33.61 24.53
N LEU A 44 29.51 33.14 25.70
CA LEU A 44 29.07 31.86 26.25
C LEU A 44 27.61 31.95 26.72
N VAL A 45 27.24 33.04 27.39
CA VAL A 45 25.85 33.31 27.80
C VAL A 45 24.94 33.47 26.57
N THR A 46 25.40 34.23 25.56
CA THR A 46 24.64 34.46 24.33
C THR A 46 24.41 33.15 23.57
N SER A 47 25.45 32.32 23.41
CA SER A 47 25.33 31.03 22.73
C SER A 47 24.45 30.04 23.50
N ALA A 48 24.52 30.00 24.84
CA ALA A 48 23.66 29.15 25.66
C ALA A 48 22.17 29.53 25.52
N VAL A 49 21.83 30.82 25.59
CA VAL A 49 20.45 31.30 25.49
C VAL A 49 19.89 31.06 24.08
N VAL A 50 20.62 31.49 23.04
CA VAL A 50 20.15 31.35 21.65
C VAL A 50 20.10 29.87 21.25
N GLY A 51 21.11 29.09 21.63
CA GLY A 51 21.16 27.65 21.41
C GLY A 51 19.98 26.93 22.07
N GLY A 52 19.65 27.27 23.33
CA GLY A 52 18.49 26.71 24.03
C GLY A 52 17.16 27.01 23.34
N VAL A 53 16.96 28.24 22.86
CA VAL A 53 15.75 28.64 22.13
C VAL A 53 15.64 27.92 20.78
N LEU A 54 16.76 27.78 20.06
CA LEU A 54 16.81 27.04 18.79
C LEU A 54 16.51 25.54 18.98
N VAL A 55 17.09 24.92 20.01
CA VAL A 55 16.80 23.52 20.36
C VAL A 55 15.32 23.35 20.72
N ALA A 56 14.75 24.25 21.52
CA ALA A 56 13.32 24.22 21.86
C ALA A 56 12.41 24.37 20.62
N SER A 57 12.78 25.27 19.70
CA SER A 57 12.09 25.44 18.41
C SER A 57 12.11 24.15 17.58
N LEU A 58 13.30 23.54 17.42
CA LEU A 58 13.44 22.30 16.66
C LEU A 58 12.70 21.12 17.30
N LEU A 59 12.75 20.99 18.62
CA LEU A 59 11.98 19.99 19.36
C LEU A 59 10.47 20.23 19.20
N GLY A 60 10.00 21.48 19.25
CA GLY A 60 8.60 21.81 19.00
C GLY A 60 8.14 21.47 17.58
N ALA A 61 8.97 21.73 16.58
CA ALA A 61 8.70 21.37 15.19
C ALA A 61 8.70 19.84 14.97
N ALA A 62 9.67 19.13 15.57
CA ALA A 62 9.76 17.68 15.51
C ALA A 62 8.56 17.01 16.21
N TYR A 63 8.18 17.51 17.40
CA TYR A 63 7.01 17.04 18.13
C TYR A 63 5.71 17.21 17.34
N GLY A 64 5.58 18.33 16.62
CA GLY A 64 4.50 18.51 15.65
C GLY A 64 4.52 17.44 14.58
N ARG A 65 5.64 17.30 13.85
CA ARG A 65 5.76 16.37 12.72
C ARG A 65 5.59 14.89 13.08
N LEU A 66 6.00 14.49 14.28
CA LEU A 66 5.94 13.11 14.75
C LEU A 66 4.58 12.73 15.35
N GLY A 67 3.67 13.69 15.54
CA GLY A 67 2.31 13.40 16.00
C GLY A 67 1.48 12.68 14.95
N GLU A 68 0.55 11.83 15.41
CA GLU A 68 -0.42 11.17 14.55
C GLU A 68 -1.21 12.20 13.72
N ARG A 69 -1.43 11.88 12.45
CA ARG A 69 -2.21 12.69 11.51
C ARG A 69 -3.64 12.22 11.57
N GLY A 70 -4.58 13.14 11.80
CA GLY A 70 -5.99 12.80 11.73
C GLY A 70 -6.35 12.32 10.33
N ALA A 71 -7.25 11.36 10.25
CA ALA A 71 -7.75 10.87 8.98
C ALA A 71 -9.27 10.76 8.99
N VAL A 72 -9.88 11.06 7.84
CA VAL A 72 -11.26 10.70 7.53
C VAL A 72 -11.25 9.37 6.80
N LEU A 73 -12.05 8.42 7.26
CA LEU A 73 -12.20 7.10 6.67
C LEU A 73 -13.58 7.00 6.01
N LEU A 74 -13.61 6.42 4.83
CA LEU A 74 -14.84 6.00 4.14
C LEU A 74 -14.63 4.60 3.59
N THR A 75 -15.46 3.66 4.02
CA THR A 75 -15.47 2.28 3.58
C THR A 75 -16.82 1.92 3.02
N VAL A 76 -16.86 1.24 1.88
CA VAL A 76 -18.07 0.65 1.31
C VAL A 76 -17.86 -0.85 1.16
N ASP A 77 -18.71 -1.65 1.81
CA ASP A 77 -18.75 -3.09 1.64
C ASP A 77 -19.89 -3.51 0.68
N GLU A 78 -20.45 -4.71 0.83
CA GLU A 78 -21.56 -5.20 0.00
C GLU A 78 -22.91 -4.59 0.39
N ASP A 79 -23.08 -4.29 1.67
CA ASP A 79 -24.40 -4.08 2.27
C ASP A 79 -24.49 -2.73 3.01
N ALA A 80 -23.36 -2.08 3.27
CA ALA A 80 -23.24 -0.90 4.11
C ALA A 80 -22.07 0.03 3.72
N VAL A 81 -22.22 1.28 4.14
CA VAL A 81 -21.23 2.34 4.07
C VAL A 81 -20.84 2.71 5.49
N TYR A 82 -19.53 2.78 5.75
CA TYR A 82 -18.95 3.20 7.02
C TYR A 82 -18.14 4.45 6.81
N PHE A 83 -18.31 5.46 7.65
CA PHE A 83 -17.44 6.64 7.63
C PHE A 83 -17.26 7.24 9.01
N GLY A 84 -16.14 7.92 9.20
CA GLY A 84 -15.77 8.52 10.48
C GLY A 84 -14.41 9.18 10.42
N ASN A 85 -13.92 9.61 11.58
CA ASN A 85 -12.53 10.02 11.77
C ASN A 85 -11.89 9.16 12.88
N GLU A 86 -10.57 9.21 13.03
CA GLU A 86 -9.84 8.38 13.99
C GLU A 86 -10.26 8.61 15.46
N ASP A 87 -10.77 9.81 15.78
CA ASP A 87 -11.22 10.17 17.13
C ASP A 87 -12.68 9.80 17.42
N ARG A 88 -13.44 9.29 16.43
CA ARG A 88 -14.86 8.95 16.56
C ARG A 88 -15.14 7.51 16.19
N THR A 89 -16.17 6.96 16.83
CA THR A 89 -16.75 5.68 16.42
C THR A 89 -17.24 5.79 14.98
N LEU A 90 -16.82 4.84 14.12
CA LEU A 90 -17.29 4.72 12.74
C LEU A 90 -18.83 4.65 12.73
N VAL A 91 -19.45 5.47 11.88
CA VAL A 91 -20.90 5.45 11.66
C VAL A 91 -21.19 4.57 10.46
N SER A 92 -22.17 3.67 10.59
CA SER A 92 -22.57 2.74 9.53
C SER A 92 -24.00 3.01 9.06
N TYR A 93 -24.21 2.95 7.75
CA TYR A 93 -25.52 3.00 7.11
C TYR A 93 -25.64 1.86 6.09
N PRO A 94 -26.76 1.12 6.04
CA PRO A 94 -27.02 0.16 4.97
C PRO A 94 -27.06 0.85 3.60
N LEU A 95 -26.52 0.22 2.57
CA LEU A 95 -26.55 0.73 1.20
C LEU A 95 -27.99 0.87 0.69
N ASP A 96 -28.91 0.03 1.14
CA ASP A 96 -30.33 0.11 0.81
C ASP A 96 -31.00 1.38 1.36
N SER A 97 -30.40 2.02 2.36
CA SER A 97 -30.89 3.31 2.89
C SER A 97 -30.36 4.51 2.11
N LEU A 98 -29.44 4.32 1.16
CA LEU A 98 -28.81 5.39 0.40
C LEU A 98 -29.79 5.98 -0.63
N VAL A 99 -30.07 7.27 -0.50
CA VAL A 99 -31.01 8.01 -1.36
C VAL A 99 -30.29 8.73 -2.49
N THR A 100 -29.20 9.45 -2.16
CA THR A 100 -28.42 10.19 -3.16
C THR A 100 -26.94 10.20 -2.86
N VAL A 101 -26.15 10.22 -3.94
CA VAL A 101 -24.70 10.34 -3.92
C VAL A 101 -24.31 11.45 -4.90
N ALA A 102 -23.54 12.42 -4.45
CA ALA A 102 -23.00 13.46 -5.32
C ALA A 102 -21.57 13.82 -4.90
N VAL A 103 -20.73 14.20 -5.85
CA VAL A 103 -19.41 14.77 -5.54
C VAL A 103 -19.56 16.28 -5.39
N GLY A 104 -18.99 16.84 -4.32
CA GLY A 104 -18.88 18.28 -4.08
C GLY A 104 -17.44 18.69 -3.80
N GLY A 105 -17.21 20.00 -3.79
CA GLY A 105 -15.91 20.57 -3.43
C GLY A 105 -15.15 21.22 -4.60
N PRO A 106 -13.90 21.64 -4.38
CA PRO A 106 -13.09 21.45 -3.14
C PRO A 106 -13.67 22.17 -1.91
N ALA A 107 -13.38 21.67 -0.71
CA ALA A 107 -13.87 22.26 0.54
C ALA A 107 -13.02 23.46 0.99
N ASP A 108 -13.67 24.53 1.46
CA ASP A 108 -13.02 25.77 1.90
C ASP A 108 -12.42 25.71 3.31
N ALA A 109 -12.69 24.63 4.06
CA ALA A 109 -12.18 24.42 5.41
C ALA A 109 -12.19 22.93 5.80
N THR A 110 -11.23 22.56 6.66
CA THR A 110 -11.29 21.29 7.41
C THR A 110 -12.28 21.47 8.56
N SER A 111 -13.32 20.65 8.63
CA SER A 111 -14.29 20.77 9.73
C SER A 111 -13.65 20.35 11.04
N ASP A 112 -14.11 20.96 12.12
CA ASP A 112 -13.88 20.54 13.50
C ASP A 112 -14.45 19.15 13.82
N MET A 113 -15.31 18.61 12.95
CA MET A 113 -15.99 17.33 13.08
C MET A 113 -16.52 17.14 14.49
N THR A 114 -17.17 18.16 15.06
CA THR A 114 -17.73 18.18 16.43
C THR A 114 -19.08 18.91 16.46
N GLY A 115 -19.91 18.63 17.47
CA GLY A 115 -21.21 19.27 17.66
C GLY A 115 -22.13 19.18 16.44
N GLU A 116 -22.72 20.31 16.05
CA GLU A 116 -23.64 20.43 14.90
C GLU A 116 -22.98 20.11 13.54
N ARG A 117 -21.65 20.18 13.46
CA ARG A 117 -20.88 19.84 12.25
C ARG A 117 -20.32 18.42 12.28
N ALA A 118 -20.80 17.59 13.19
CA ALA A 118 -20.41 16.19 13.28
C ALA A 118 -20.57 15.41 11.97
N ARG A 119 -21.50 15.83 11.10
CA ARG A 119 -21.81 15.18 9.82
C ARG A 119 -21.01 15.73 8.63
N HIS A 120 -20.15 16.72 8.87
CA HIS A 120 -19.29 17.33 7.86
C HIS A 120 -17.84 16.89 8.08
N LEU A 121 -17.47 15.75 7.53
CA LEU A 121 -16.11 15.23 7.53
C LEU A 121 -15.31 15.81 6.36
N THR A 122 -15.25 17.14 6.22
CA THR A 122 -14.54 17.82 5.13
C THR A 122 -13.10 18.14 5.48
N VAL A 123 -12.21 18.14 4.49
CA VAL A 123 -10.79 18.50 4.60
C VAL A 123 -10.50 19.64 3.63
N LEU A 124 -9.85 20.70 4.11
CA LEU A 124 -9.49 21.88 3.32
C LEU A 124 -8.79 21.50 2.02
N GLY A 125 -9.26 22.03 0.89
CA GLY A 125 -8.70 21.81 -0.43
C GLY A 125 -9.04 20.46 -1.07
N GLN A 126 -9.69 19.54 -0.35
CA GLN A 126 -10.10 18.24 -0.87
C GLN A 126 -11.55 18.25 -1.36
N LYS A 127 -11.87 17.37 -2.33
CA LYS A 127 -13.25 17.08 -2.70
C LYS A 127 -13.94 16.27 -1.61
N TYR A 128 -15.26 16.23 -1.64
CA TYR A 128 -16.04 15.46 -0.68
C TYR A 128 -17.26 14.82 -1.33
N LEU A 129 -17.69 13.68 -0.81
CA LEU A 129 -18.94 13.04 -1.18
C LEU A 129 -20.08 13.58 -0.33
N LYS A 130 -21.17 13.95 -0.97
CA LYS A 130 -22.47 14.27 -0.37
C LYS A 130 -23.30 12.99 -0.41
N LEU A 131 -23.51 12.40 0.75
CA LEU A 131 -24.31 11.18 0.93
C LEU A 131 -25.60 11.57 1.65
N THR A 132 -26.72 11.03 1.21
CA THR A 132 -28.02 11.22 1.86
C THR A 132 -28.66 9.87 2.08
N PHE A 133 -29.04 9.60 3.33
CA PHE A 133 -29.65 8.34 3.74
C PHE A 133 -31.08 8.57 4.23
N ALA A 134 -31.97 7.64 3.95
CA ALA A 134 -33.34 7.64 4.45
C ALA A 134 -33.35 7.14 5.90
N THR A 135 -33.99 7.90 6.78
CA THR A 135 -34.12 7.56 8.19
C THR A 135 -35.56 7.72 8.67
N GLN A 136 -35.91 6.92 9.67
CA GLN A 136 -37.18 7.00 10.38
C GLN A 136 -36.86 6.82 11.87
N ASP A 137 -37.28 7.78 12.69
CA ASP A 137 -36.97 7.83 14.12
C ASP A 137 -35.46 7.68 14.42
N GLY A 138 -34.60 8.29 13.59
CA GLY A 138 -33.14 8.24 13.71
C GLY A 138 -32.50 6.90 13.33
N LYS A 139 -33.26 5.93 12.80
CA LYS A 139 -32.72 4.64 12.32
C LYS A 139 -32.73 4.57 10.79
N PRO A 140 -31.72 3.94 10.16
CA PRO A 140 -31.70 3.75 8.72
C PRO A 140 -32.85 2.85 8.26
N VAL A 141 -33.57 3.28 7.22
CA VAL A 141 -34.65 2.51 6.57
C VAL A 141 -34.39 2.42 5.08
N ALA A 142 -34.88 1.36 4.44
CA ALA A 142 -34.73 1.18 3.01
C ALA A 142 -35.34 2.36 2.22
N ALA A 143 -34.58 2.89 1.27
CA ALA A 143 -34.96 4.04 0.45
C ALA A 143 -36.22 3.76 -0.40
N GLU A 144 -36.52 2.50 -0.72
CA GLU A 144 -37.73 2.10 -1.43
C GLU A 144 -39.00 2.19 -0.57
N ALA A 145 -38.89 1.88 0.73
CA ALA A 145 -40.03 1.91 1.66
C ALA A 145 -40.53 3.35 1.85
N THR A 146 -39.59 4.28 2.06
CA THR A 146 -39.87 5.71 2.18
C THR A 146 -40.42 6.33 0.89
N ARG A 147 -40.09 5.78 -0.29
CA ARG A 147 -40.69 6.21 -1.56
C ARG A 147 -42.15 5.82 -1.69
N ARG A 148 -42.52 4.59 -1.30
CA ARG A 148 -43.90 4.10 -1.34
C ARG A 148 -44.79 4.85 -0.35
N ASP A 149 -44.28 5.17 0.83
CA ASP A 149 -45.03 5.92 1.85
C ASP A 149 -45.32 7.35 1.40
N ARG A 150 -44.37 7.98 0.68
CA ARG A 150 -44.53 9.31 0.09
C ARG A 150 -45.51 9.33 -1.09
N GLU A 151 -45.54 8.27 -1.90
CA GLU A 151 -46.51 8.11 -2.99
C GLU A 151 -47.91 7.77 -2.48
N ASN A 152 -48.01 7.10 -1.32
CA ASN A 152 -49.28 6.74 -0.67
C ASN A 152 -49.87 7.82 0.24
N GLY A 153 -49.24 9.01 0.33
CA GLY A 153 -49.76 10.13 1.11
C GLY A 153 -49.76 9.92 2.62
N ALA A 154 -48.92 9.01 3.13
CA ALA A 154 -48.73 8.86 4.56
C ALA A 154 -47.93 10.05 5.12
N ASP A 155 -48.49 10.76 6.10
CA ASP A 155 -47.85 11.89 6.81
C ASP A 155 -46.66 11.47 7.70
N SER A 156 -46.11 10.27 7.53
CA SER A 156 -44.84 9.88 8.14
C SER A 156 -43.71 10.65 7.43
N ALA A 157 -43.35 11.80 8.00
CA ALA A 157 -42.23 12.62 7.54
C ALA A 157 -40.94 11.78 7.53
N SER A 158 -40.63 11.18 6.39
CA SER A 158 -39.39 10.45 6.19
C SER A 158 -38.24 11.44 6.37
N GLU A 159 -37.47 11.24 7.43
CA GLU A 159 -36.31 12.06 7.73
C GLU A 159 -35.15 11.62 6.85
N THR A 160 -34.20 12.52 6.59
CA THR A 160 -33.01 12.19 5.81
C THR A 160 -31.77 12.66 6.53
N ASP A 161 -30.79 11.78 6.66
CA ASP A 161 -29.48 12.11 7.21
C ASP A 161 -28.52 12.49 6.08
N PHE A 162 -27.91 13.66 6.22
CA PHE A 162 -26.99 14.22 5.24
C PHE A 162 -25.55 14.21 5.76
N TRP A 163 -24.64 13.69 4.94
CA TRP A 163 -23.22 13.56 5.27
C TRP A 163 -22.34 14.16 4.18
N ARG A 164 -21.24 14.80 4.60
CA ARG A 164 -20.14 15.22 3.72
C ARG A 164 -18.88 14.48 4.12
N VAL A 165 -18.27 13.73 3.22
CA VAL A 165 -17.09 12.91 3.54
C VAL A 165 -15.94 13.23 2.59
N ALA A 166 -14.82 13.71 3.12
CA ALA A 166 -13.65 14.11 2.34
C ALA A 166 -13.05 12.92 1.59
N VAL A 167 -12.72 13.15 0.32
CA VAL A 167 -12.11 12.18 -0.57
C VAL A 167 -10.97 12.83 -1.34
N VAL A 168 -9.92 12.07 -1.58
CA VAL A 168 -8.77 12.51 -2.38
C VAL A 168 -9.12 12.38 -3.86
N GLU A 169 -9.00 13.48 -4.60
CA GLU A 169 -9.18 13.47 -6.04
C GLU A 169 -8.05 12.67 -6.71
N GLY A 170 -8.41 11.68 -7.54
CA GLY A 170 -7.45 10.80 -8.22
C GLY A 170 -7.12 9.49 -7.48
N ASP A 171 -7.67 9.25 -6.29
CA ASP A 171 -7.56 7.96 -5.60
C ASP A 171 -8.47 6.91 -6.30
N PRO A 172 -7.93 5.78 -6.80
CA PRO A 172 -8.73 4.73 -7.43
C PRO A 172 -9.73 4.09 -6.48
N ALA A 173 -9.46 4.09 -5.15
CA ALA A 173 -10.41 3.59 -4.16
C ALA A 173 -11.67 4.48 -4.11
N VAL A 174 -11.53 5.80 -4.27
CA VAL A 174 -12.66 6.74 -4.33
C VAL A 174 -13.49 6.52 -5.59
N ALA A 175 -12.82 6.27 -6.74
CA ALA A 175 -13.50 5.99 -8.00
C ALA A 175 -14.35 4.70 -7.91
N GLU A 176 -13.78 3.64 -7.32
CA GLU A 176 -14.50 2.38 -7.08
C GLU A 176 -15.64 2.57 -6.08
N ILE A 177 -15.42 3.26 -4.96
CA ILE A 177 -16.47 3.61 -3.98
C ILE A 177 -17.62 4.34 -4.66
N LEU A 178 -17.34 5.36 -5.47
CA LEU A 178 -18.35 6.08 -6.24
C LEU A 178 -19.10 5.16 -7.21
N ALA A 179 -18.40 4.26 -7.90
CA ALA A 179 -19.03 3.28 -8.78
C ALA A 179 -19.96 2.33 -8.01
N ARG A 180 -19.59 1.90 -6.80
CA ARG A 180 -20.44 1.07 -5.93
C ARG A 180 -21.67 1.85 -5.46
N LEU A 181 -21.46 3.02 -4.89
CA LEU A 181 -22.54 3.86 -4.39
C LEU A 181 -23.55 4.22 -5.50
N ARG A 182 -23.08 4.48 -6.72
CA ARG A 182 -23.93 4.74 -7.90
C ARG A 182 -24.71 3.51 -8.38
N ARG A 183 -24.21 2.29 -8.14
CA ARG A 183 -24.96 1.06 -8.45
C ARG A 183 -26.17 0.89 -7.54
N HIS A 184 -26.07 1.29 -6.28
CA HIS A 184 -27.14 1.18 -5.29
C HIS A 184 -28.08 2.40 -5.25
N ALA A 185 -27.56 3.59 -5.61
CA ALA A 185 -28.35 4.79 -5.75
C ALA A 185 -27.99 5.47 -7.08
N PRO A 186 -28.73 5.20 -8.19
CA PRO A 186 -28.47 5.86 -9.45
C PRO A 186 -28.62 7.37 -9.24
N GLU A 187 -27.53 8.07 -9.53
CA GLU A 187 -27.40 9.52 -9.48
C GLU A 187 -28.69 10.13 -10.07
N ARG A 188 -29.52 10.77 -9.24
CA ARG A 188 -30.50 11.73 -9.76
C ARG A 188 -29.67 12.84 -10.35
N VAL A 189 -29.41 12.69 -11.65
CA VAL A 189 -28.86 13.70 -12.55
C VAL A 189 -29.43 15.02 -12.10
N ALA A 190 -28.55 15.85 -11.57
CA ALA A 190 -28.79 17.25 -11.35
C ALA A 190 -29.55 17.76 -12.58
N THR A 191 -30.75 18.28 -12.35
CA THR A 191 -31.59 18.99 -13.32
C THR A 191 -30.75 19.67 -14.39
N LYS A 192 -30.58 19.01 -15.55
CA LYS A 192 -30.01 19.67 -16.73
C LYS A 192 -31.17 20.24 -17.51
N LYS A 193 -31.29 21.56 -17.40
CA LYS A 193 -31.94 22.46 -18.33
C LYS A 193 -31.79 21.96 -19.78
N LYS A 194 -32.91 21.42 -20.29
CA LYS A 194 -33.44 21.50 -21.66
C LYS A 194 -32.43 21.75 -22.79
N ALA A 195 -32.16 20.73 -23.63
CA ALA A 195 -32.48 20.74 -25.06
C ALA A 195 -31.79 19.62 -25.87
N ALA A 196 -32.62 18.95 -26.68
CA ALA A 196 -32.37 18.42 -28.03
C ALA A 196 -31.45 17.20 -28.24
N THR A 197 -32.09 16.05 -28.48
CA THR A 197 -31.69 15.01 -29.46
C THR A 197 -31.95 15.54 -30.90
N PRO A 198 -31.29 15.04 -31.98
CA PRO A 198 -31.59 13.70 -32.54
C PRO A 198 -30.39 12.88 -33.06
N SER A 199 -30.51 11.57 -32.85
CA SER A 199 -30.39 10.46 -33.82
C SER A 199 -29.07 10.15 -34.56
N GLY A 200 -28.68 8.87 -34.47
CA GLY A 200 -27.91 8.17 -35.50
C GLY A 200 -27.33 6.83 -35.00
N PRO A 201 -27.78 5.66 -35.48
CA PRO A 201 -27.21 4.36 -35.14
C PRO A 201 -26.24 3.86 -36.22
N LYS A 202 -25.17 3.15 -35.84
CA LYS A 202 -24.75 1.86 -36.42
C LYS A 202 -23.43 1.33 -35.82
N PRO A 203 -23.14 0.02 -36.00
CA PRO A 203 -22.44 -0.82 -35.05
C PRO A 203 -21.04 -1.20 -35.51
N GLY A 204 -20.29 -1.88 -34.63
CA GLY A 204 -19.20 -2.74 -35.08
C GLY A 204 -18.17 -3.05 -34.00
N THR A 205 -18.00 -4.35 -33.80
CA THR A 205 -16.69 -5.03 -33.75
C THR A 205 -16.27 -5.56 -32.38
N GLU A 206 -16.44 -6.89 -32.31
CA GLU A 206 -15.80 -7.89 -31.48
C GLU A 206 -14.26 -7.79 -31.46
N ALA A 207 -13.67 -8.67 -30.64
CA ALA A 207 -12.26 -9.03 -30.47
C ALA A 207 -11.57 -8.26 -29.33
N SER A 208 -11.37 -8.92 -28.20
CA SER A 208 -10.24 -9.83 -27.95
C SER A 208 -8.94 -9.06 -27.80
N GLY A 209 -8.42 -9.07 -26.59
CA GLY A 209 -7.20 -8.39 -26.22
C GLY A 209 -6.93 -8.58 -24.74
N ALA A 210 -6.63 -9.83 -24.37
CA ALA A 210 -5.88 -10.09 -23.16
C ALA A 210 -4.56 -9.31 -23.26
N ALA A 211 -4.46 -8.19 -22.57
CA ALA A 211 -3.23 -7.45 -22.44
C ALA A 211 -3.29 -6.69 -21.12
N ASN A 212 -2.69 -7.32 -20.11
CA ASN A 212 -1.82 -6.71 -19.11
C ASN A 212 -2.08 -5.22 -18.87
N ASP A 213 -2.77 -4.89 -17.78
CA ASP A 213 -2.75 -3.54 -17.26
C ASP A 213 -2.79 -3.52 -15.72
N PRO A 214 -2.25 -2.46 -15.12
CA PRO A 214 -1.10 -2.55 -14.24
C PRO A 214 -1.55 -2.54 -12.79
N VAL A 215 -0.81 -3.25 -11.94
CA VAL A 215 -0.95 -3.18 -10.48
C VAL A 215 -0.91 -1.71 -10.05
N ASP A 216 -2.07 -1.12 -9.72
CA ASP A 216 -2.23 0.27 -9.28
C ASP A 216 -1.91 0.37 -7.78
N LEU A 217 -0.87 1.17 -7.50
CA LEU A 217 -0.11 1.26 -6.26
C LEU A 217 -0.64 2.34 -5.29
N THR A 218 -1.83 2.89 -5.52
CA THR A 218 -2.34 4.05 -4.77
C THR A 218 -3.39 3.72 -3.68
N ARG A 219 -3.71 2.44 -3.45
CA ARG A 219 -4.50 1.96 -2.30
C ARG A 219 -3.63 1.83 -1.03
N PRO A 220 -3.87 2.59 0.07
CA PRO A 220 -3.37 2.19 1.37
C PRO A 220 -4.07 0.88 1.81
N PRO A 221 -3.34 -0.12 2.34
CA PRO A 221 -3.88 -1.44 2.63
C PRO A 221 -4.91 -1.33 3.75
N SER A 222 -6.20 -1.47 3.44
CA SER A 222 -7.23 -1.79 4.44
C SER A 222 -6.75 -3.05 5.17
N GLY A 223 -6.31 -2.89 6.41
CA GLY A 223 -5.78 -3.97 7.23
C GLY A 223 -6.81 -5.09 7.26
N GLY A 224 -6.40 -6.29 6.83
CA GLY A 224 -7.22 -7.48 7.00
C GLY A 224 -7.57 -7.69 8.48
N PRO A 225 -8.51 -8.59 8.80
CA PRO A 225 -8.91 -8.87 10.18
C PRO A 225 -7.69 -9.10 11.07
N ARG A 226 -7.53 -8.26 12.09
CA ARG A 226 -6.39 -8.30 13.01
C ARG A 226 -6.61 -9.31 14.11
N ILE A 227 -5.54 -9.98 14.52
CA ILE A 227 -5.58 -10.89 15.67
C ILE A 227 -5.92 -10.13 16.97
N ALA A 228 -5.48 -8.86 17.09
CA ALA A 228 -5.84 -8.02 18.23
C ALA A 228 -7.36 -7.84 18.40
N ASP A 229 -8.10 -7.80 17.30
CA ASP A 229 -9.54 -7.54 17.27
C ASP A 229 -10.39 -8.84 17.27
N ALA A 230 -9.74 -10.00 17.43
CA ALA A 230 -10.43 -11.29 17.38
C ALA A 230 -11.35 -11.50 18.61
N GLY A 231 -12.62 -11.81 18.35
CA GLY A 231 -13.63 -12.05 19.40
C GLY A 231 -13.42 -13.33 20.23
N SER A 232 -12.51 -14.22 19.82
CA SER A 232 -12.18 -15.46 20.54
C SER A 232 -10.74 -15.90 20.28
N ASP A 233 -10.18 -16.75 21.14
CA ASP A 233 -8.84 -17.31 20.96
C ASP A 233 -8.76 -18.26 19.77
N GLU A 234 -9.83 -18.99 19.46
CA GLU A 234 -9.91 -19.80 18.24
C GLU A 234 -9.85 -18.92 16.97
N ALA A 235 -10.53 -17.77 16.98
CA ALA A 235 -10.47 -16.83 15.86
C ALA A 235 -9.07 -16.22 15.72
N ALA A 236 -8.42 -15.87 16.83
CA ALA A 236 -7.04 -15.40 16.86
C ALA A 236 -6.08 -16.46 16.30
N GLN A 237 -6.25 -17.72 16.70
CA GLN A 237 -5.46 -18.84 16.18
C GLN A 237 -5.65 -19.02 14.66
N ARG A 238 -6.89 -19.01 14.16
CA ARG A 238 -7.16 -19.13 12.71
C ARG A 238 -6.52 -18.01 11.89
N LEU A 239 -6.54 -16.78 12.41
CA LEU A 239 -5.90 -15.63 11.78
C LEU A 239 -4.37 -15.75 11.79
N TRP A 240 -3.80 -16.30 12.86
CA TRP A 240 -2.37 -16.59 12.95
C TRP A 240 -1.94 -17.69 11.99
N GLU A 241 -2.69 -18.80 11.89
CA GLU A 241 -2.45 -19.89 10.94
C GLU A 241 -2.51 -19.39 9.49
N GLU A 242 -3.44 -18.50 9.19
CA GLU A 242 -3.52 -17.85 7.89
C GLU A 242 -2.32 -16.93 7.62
N ALA A 243 -1.81 -16.23 8.62
CA ALA A 243 -0.57 -15.46 8.50
C ALA A 243 0.64 -16.40 8.24
N ALA A 244 0.71 -17.54 8.92
CA ALA A 244 1.73 -18.55 8.68
C ALA A 244 1.67 -19.08 7.23
N ARG A 245 0.49 -19.44 6.72
CA ARG A 245 0.32 -19.85 5.32
C ARG A 245 0.83 -18.80 4.34
N ARG A 246 0.51 -17.52 4.56
CA ARG A 246 0.99 -16.42 3.69
C ARG A 246 2.50 -16.22 3.75
N HIS A 247 3.11 -16.45 4.91
CA HIS A 247 4.57 -16.44 5.03
C HIS A 247 5.18 -17.57 4.18
N ASP A 248 4.62 -18.78 4.26
CA ASP A 248 5.08 -19.94 3.47
C ASP A 248 4.88 -19.72 1.96
N GLU A 249 3.79 -19.08 1.55
CA GLU A 249 3.58 -18.68 0.14
C GLU A 249 4.69 -17.75 -0.35
N VAL A 250 5.09 -16.75 0.45
CA VAL A 250 6.20 -15.84 0.10
C VAL A 250 7.52 -16.60 0.03
N LEU A 251 7.81 -17.48 1.00
CA LEU A 251 9.02 -18.30 1.00
C LEU A 251 9.07 -19.24 -0.21
N GLY A 252 7.95 -19.87 -0.57
CA GLY A 252 7.87 -20.73 -1.76
C GLY A 252 8.08 -19.95 -3.06
N ALA A 253 7.49 -18.75 -3.17
CA ALA A 253 7.67 -17.89 -4.32
C ALA A 253 9.14 -17.40 -4.43
N TYR A 254 9.71 -16.93 -3.32
CA TYR A 254 11.10 -16.47 -3.29
C TYR A 254 12.10 -17.61 -3.52
N GLY A 255 11.84 -18.81 -2.97
CA GLY A 255 12.68 -19.99 -3.17
C GLY A 255 12.82 -20.38 -4.66
N THR A 256 11.85 -20.03 -5.51
CA THR A 256 12.00 -20.22 -6.97
C THR A 256 13.15 -19.41 -7.54
N TYR A 257 13.43 -18.22 -7.00
CA TYR A 257 14.52 -17.35 -7.45
C TYR A 257 15.88 -17.75 -6.88
N GLU A 258 15.92 -18.28 -5.66
CA GLU A 258 17.17 -18.73 -5.04
C GLU A 258 17.65 -20.10 -5.54
N LEU A 259 16.72 -20.97 -5.93
CA LEU A 259 17.02 -22.36 -6.27
C LEU A 259 17.14 -22.61 -7.78
N ASP A 260 16.52 -21.79 -8.63
CA ASP A 260 16.57 -21.96 -10.09
C ASP A 260 17.64 -21.03 -10.71
N PRO A 261 18.74 -21.59 -11.26
CA PRO A 261 19.74 -20.79 -11.96
C PRO A 261 19.19 -19.97 -13.12
N ALA A 262 18.14 -20.44 -13.81
CA ALA A 262 17.53 -19.68 -14.90
C ALA A 262 16.89 -18.38 -14.40
N MET A 263 16.32 -18.40 -13.19
CA MET A 263 15.72 -17.20 -12.58
C MET A 263 16.79 -16.19 -12.19
N LEU A 264 17.90 -16.65 -11.60
CA LEU A 264 19.06 -15.82 -11.30
C LEU A 264 19.60 -15.12 -12.56
N LEU A 265 19.77 -15.87 -13.66
CA LEU A 265 20.30 -15.32 -14.91
C LEU A 265 19.34 -14.32 -15.57
N ARG A 266 18.03 -14.55 -15.45
CA ARG A 266 17.00 -13.74 -16.11
C ARG A 266 16.60 -12.50 -15.29
N TYR A 267 16.57 -12.62 -13.96
CA TYR A 267 16.10 -11.59 -13.04
C TYR A 267 17.05 -11.43 -11.86
N PRO A 268 18.35 -11.10 -12.11
CA PRO A 268 19.37 -11.03 -11.05
C PRO A 268 19.01 -10.02 -9.95
N ALA A 269 18.32 -8.93 -10.32
CA ALA A 269 17.88 -7.89 -9.39
C ALA A 269 16.95 -8.41 -8.26
N VAL A 270 16.26 -9.55 -8.42
CA VAL A 270 15.35 -10.09 -7.39
C VAL A 270 16.11 -10.66 -6.19
N THR A 271 17.32 -11.18 -6.41
CA THR A 271 18.15 -11.80 -5.36
C THR A 271 19.35 -10.93 -4.97
N ASP A 272 19.64 -9.89 -5.74
CA ASP A 272 20.75 -8.98 -5.47
C ASP A 272 20.40 -8.00 -4.34
N VAL A 273 21.02 -8.21 -3.17
CA VAL A 273 20.80 -7.39 -1.97
C VAL A 273 21.30 -5.94 -2.10
N THR A 274 22.06 -5.62 -3.14
CA THR A 274 22.46 -4.23 -3.43
C THR A 274 21.31 -3.40 -4.00
N VAL A 275 20.22 -4.05 -4.44
CA VAL A 275 19.00 -3.41 -4.92
C VAL A 275 18.09 -3.07 -3.73
N ASP A 276 17.70 -1.80 -3.60
CA ASP A 276 16.90 -1.27 -2.47
C ASP A 276 15.63 -2.09 -2.16
N GLN A 277 14.88 -2.49 -3.20
CA GLN A 277 13.64 -3.25 -3.03
C GLN A 277 13.92 -4.67 -2.50
N THR A 278 15.03 -5.28 -2.91
CA THR A 278 15.49 -6.60 -2.45
C THR A 278 15.97 -6.51 -1.01
N GLN A 279 16.75 -5.48 -0.68
CA GLN A 279 17.14 -5.20 0.71
C GLN A 279 15.91 -5.01 1.62
N THR A 280 14.92 -4.23 1.17
CA THR A 280 13.67 -4.01 1.92
C THR A 280 12.90 -5.33 2.16
N PHE A 281 12.90 -6.22 1.17
CA PHE A 281 12.31 -7.55 1.30
C PHE A 281 13.04 -8.40 2.35
N HIS A 282 14.37 -8.47 2.31
CA HIS A 282 15.15 -9.24 3.28
C HIS A 282 14.99 -8.72 4.71
N LEU A 283 14.97 -7.40 4.92
CA LEU A 283 14.71 -6.82 6.24
C LEU A 283 13.32 -7.20 6.78
N ALA A 284 12.30 -7.20 5.92
CA ALA A 284 10.95 -7.62 6.29
C ALA A 284 10.85 -9.13 6.53
N LEU A 285 11.64 -9.93 5.80
CA LEU A 285 11.71 -11.38 5.96
C LEU A 285 12.33 -11.73 7.31
N ASP A 286 13.46 -11.10 7.65
CA ASP A 286 14.12 -11.27 8.94
C ASP A 286 13.20 -10.91 10.11
N GLU A 287 12.46 -9.80 9.99
CA GLU A 287 11.48 -9.39 11.01
C GLU A 287 10.36 -10.44 11.17
N ALA A 288 9.83 -10.98 10.07
CA ALA A 288 8.80 -12.01 10.10
C ALA A 288 9.32 -13.34 10.65
N MET A 289 10.54 -13.74 10.27
CA MET A 289 11.19 -14.95 10.78
C MET A 289 11.46 -14.87 12.28
N ALA A 290 11.91 -13.73 12.79
CA ALA A 290 12.16 -13.55 14.23
C ALA A 290 10.89 -13.70 15.09
N LEU A 291 9.72 -13.37 14.53
CA LEU A 291 8.43 -13.46 15.21
C LEU A 291 7.73 -14.81 15.01
N ARG A 292 8.17 -15.63 14.04
CA ARG A 292 7.58 -16.92 13.70
C ARG A 292 7.72 -17.91 14.87
N THR A 293 6.67 -18.70 15.07
CA THR A 293 6.62 -19.82 16.03
C THR A 293 6.03 -21.04 15.32
N ASP A 294 6.35 -22.25 15.78
CA ASP A 294 5.82 -23.48 15.19
C ASP A 294 4.32 -23.66 15.50
N GLU A 295 3.91 -23.24 16.70
CA GLU A 295 2.53 -23.28 17.18
C GLU A 295 2.05 -21.88 17.59
N TYR A 296 0.72 -21.73 17.75
CA TYR A 296 0.13 -20.48 18.19
C TYR A 296 0.67 -20.09 19.59
N PRO A 297 1.24 -18.88 19.75
CA PRO A 297 1.99 -18.53 20.96
C PRO A 297 1.12 -18.27 22.21
N GLY A 298 -0.21 -18.38 22.11
CA GLY A 298 -1.15 -18.03 23.19
C GLY A 298 -1.25 -16.53 23.51
N ASN A 299 -0.22 -15.75 23.17
CA ASN A 299 -0.16 -14.31 23.34
C ASN A 299 -0.64 -13.58 22.08
N ARG A 300 -1.83 -12.97 22.16
CA ARG A 300 -2.45 -12.23 21.05
C ARG A 300 -1.61 -11.06 20.53
N SER A 301 -0.88 -10.37 21.40
CA SER A 301 -0.03 -9.23 21.00
C SER A 301 1.14 -9.71 20.12
N ARG A 302 1.79 -10.81 20.50
CA ARG A 302 2.86 -11.42 19.69
C ARG A 302 2.33 -11.98 18.37
N ALA A 303 1.18 -12.64 18.40
CA ALA A 303 0.54 -13.17 17.20
C ALA A 303 0.11 -12.06 16.23
N ASP A 304 -0.43 -10.95 16.73
CA ASP A 304 -0.77 -9.76 15.94
C ASP A 304 0.47 -9.07 15.37
N ALA A 305 1.57 -8.97 16.14
CA ALA A 305 2.84 -8.46 15.64
C ALA A 305 3.39 -9.31 14.48
N TYR A 306 3.31 -10.65 14.60
CA TYR A 306 3.67 -11.57 13.52
C TYR A 306 2.77 -11.40 12.29
N GLN A 307 1.46 -11.29 12.47
CA GLN A 307 0.54 -11.06 11.35
C GLN A 307 0.85 -9.75 10.61
N GLN A 308 1.17 -8.69 11.36
CA GLN A 308 1.56 -7.41 10.78
C GLN A 308 2.91 -7.48 10.04
N SER A 309 3.91 -8.19 10.59
CA SER A 309 5.20 -8.36 9.92
C SER A 309 5.05 -9.19 8.64
N VAL A 310 4.25 -10.25 8.64
CA VAL A 310 3.93 -11.02 7.42
C VAL A 310 3.22 -10.15 6.38
N ALA A 311 2.31 -9.26 6.79
CA ALA A 311 1.66 -8.33 5.88
C ALA A 311 2.66 -7.32 5.28
N ARG A 312 3.67 -6.87 6.04
CA ARG A 312 4.78 -6.05 5.54
C ARG A 312 5.66 -6.84 4.56
N LEU A 313 6.08 -8.04 4.95
CA LEU A 313 6.86 -8.98 4.14
C LEU A 313 6.21 -9.20 2.78
N ARG A 314 4.91 -9.51 2.74
CA ARG A 314 4.19 -9.73 1.48
C ARG A 314 4.21 -8.50 0.57
N ARG A 315 4.03 -7.30 1.11
CA ARG A 315 4.10 -6.06 0.31
C ARG A 315 5.51 -5.82 -0.21
N ALA A 316 6.53 -6.04 0.63
CA ALA A 316 7.92 -5.92 0.24
C ALA A 316 8.29 -6.94 -0.86
N TRP A 317 7.81 -8.18 -0.74
CA TRP A 317 7.98 -9.22 -1.77
C TRP A 317 7.37 -8.81 -3.11
N ILE A 318 6.10 -8.37 -3.13
CA ILE A 318 5.44 -7.93 -4.38
C ILE A 318 6.20 -6.77 -5.03
N ALA A 319 6.70 -5.82 -4.23
CA ALA A 319 7.49 -4.70 -4.73
C ALA A 319 8.85 -5.15 -5.28
N CYS A 320 9.55 -6.03 -4.55
CA CYS A 320 10.81 -6.65 -4.96
C CYS A 320 10.64 -7.40 -6.29
N GLU A 321 9.70 -8.34 -6.36
CA GLU A 321 9.49 -9.16 -7.55
C GLU A 321 9.09 -8.31 -8.77
N LYS A 322 8.15 -7.36 -8.59
CA LYS A 322 7.72 -6.46 -9.66
C LYS A 322 8.89 -5.61 -10.16
N ASN A 323 9.72 -5.11 -9.25
CA ASN A 323 10.89 -4.30 -9.62
C ASN A 323 11.95 -5.13 -10.32
N GLY A 324 12.33 -6.28 -9.73
CA GLY A 324 13.37 -7.14 -10.28
C GLY A 324 13.00 -7.74 -11.63
N ARG A 325 11.72 -8.06 -11.87
CA ARG A 325 11.25 -8.45 -13.22
C ARG A 325 11.26 -7.30 -14.23
N ARG A 326 10.97 -6.07 -13.78
CA ARG A 326 10.93 -4.88 -14.64
C ARG A 326 12.32 -4.41 -15.04
N VAL A 327 13.26 -4.42 -14.10
CA VAL A 327 14.65 -3.99 -14.32
C VAL A 327 15.46 -5.12 -14.95
N GLY A 328 15.23 -6.38 -14.55
CA GLY A 328 16.01 -7.52 -15.02
C GLY A 328 17.49 -7.32 -14.72
N ALA A 329 18.32 -7.29 -15.77
CA ALA A 329 19.75 -6.99 -15.70
C ALA A 329 20.10 -5.54 -16.06
N SER A 330 19.12 -4.67 -16.35
CA SER A 330 19.38 -3.33 -16.92
C SER A 330 20.09 -2.35 -15.99
N TYR A 331 20.30 -2.72 -14.72
CA TYR A 331 21.05 -1.95 -13.74
C TYR A 331 22.56 -2.21 -13.80
N LEU A 332 22.98 -3.24 -14.53
CA LEU A 332 24.38 -3.59 -14.78
C LEU A 332 24.92 -2.83 -16.00
N GLU A 333 26.24 -2.83 -16.20
CA GLU A 333 26.84 -2.30 -17.43
C GLU A 333 26.48 -3.16 -18.65
N GLN A 334 26.50 -2.57 -19.85
CA GLN A 334 26.07 -3.26 -21.07
C GLN A 334 26.84 -4.57 -21.32
N ASN A 335 28.16 -4.59 -21.07
CA ASN A 335 28.96 -5.80 -21.23
C ASN A 335 28.49 -6.92 -20.30
N ASP A 336 28.14 -6.58 -19.06
CA ASP A 336 27.67 -7.52 -18.05
C ASP A 336 26.24 -8.02 -18.35
N GLN A 337 25.40 -7.16 -18.93
CA GLN A 337 24.09 -7.56 -19.46
C GLN A 337 24.25 -8.58 -20.60
N ASP A 338 25.14 -8.32 -21.55
CA ASP A 338 25.40 -9.21 -22.68
C ASP A 338 25.94 -10.58 -22.23
N ASP A 339 26.78 -10.60 -21.18
CA ASP A 339 27.29 -11.82 -20.57
C ASP A 339 26.18 -12.64 -19.90
N LEU A 340 25.25 -12.01 -19.16
CA LEU A 340 24.09 -12.70 -18.58
C LEU A 340 23.14 -13.24 -19.65
N ASP A 341 22.87 -12.45 -20.71
CA ASP A 341 22.05 -12.88 -21.83
C ASP A 341 22.67 -14.08 -22.55
N ARG A 342 24.00 -14.07 -22.71
CA ARG A 342 24.74 -15.20 -23.26
C ARG A 342 24.66 -16.42 -22.34
N ALA A 343 24.86 -16.24 -21.04
CA ALA A 343 24.74 -17.31 -20.05
C ALA A 343 23.34 -17.93 -20.06
N LEU A 344 22.27 -17.12 -20.12
CA LEU A 344 20.90 -17.60 -20.21
C LEU A 344 20.63 -18.41 -21.49
N LYS A 345 21.14 -17.96 -22.64
CA LYS A 345 21.04 -18.71 -23.91
C LYS A 345 21.76 -20.05 -23.83
N LEU A 346 22.97 -20.07 -23.28
CA LEU A 346 23.75 -21.30 -23.08
C LEU A 346 23.04 -22.26 -22.13
N TYR A 347 22.48 -21.74 -21.03
CA TYR A 347 21.71 -22.53 -20.07
C TYR A 347 20.48 -23.17 -20.73
N ASN A 348 19.67 -22.39 -21.45
CA ASN A 348 18.49 -22.91 -22.14
C ASN A 348 18.87 -23.94 -23.22
N HIS A 349 19.99 -23.74 -23.93
CA HIS A 349 20.49 -24.71 -24.90
C HIS A 349 20.96 -26.00 -24.21
N ALA A 350 21.61 -25.90 -23.05
CA ALA A 350 22.00 -27.06 -22.25
C ALA A 350 20.76 -27.84 -21.80
N ALA A 351 19.75 -27.15 -21.27
CA ALA A 351 18.50 -27.77 -20.81
C ALA A 351 17.73 -28.47 -21.96
N ALA A 352 17.82 -27.95 -23.18
CA ALA A 352 17.17 -28.52 -24.36
C ALA A 352 17.99 -29.61 -25.08
N SER A 353 19.31 -29.69 -24.85
CA SER A 353 20.16 -30.69 -25.51
C SER A 353 19.93 -32.09 -24.94
N SER A 354 19.91 -33.10 -25.80
CA SER A 354 19.82 -34.51 -25.41
C SER A 354 21.19 -35.17 -25.20
N THR A 355 22.29 -34.45 -25.46
CA THR A 355 23.66 -35.00 -25.44
C THR A 355 24.40 -34.59 -24.17
N PRO A 356 24.76 -35.53 -23.27
CA PRO A 356 25.41 -35.18 -21.99
C PRO A 356 26.71 -34.39 -22.11
N ALA A 357 27.55 -34.71 -23.12
CA ALA A 357 28.80 -33.99 -23.37
C ALA A 357 28.58 -32.51 -23.77
N GLU A 358 27.52 -32.24 -24.54
CA GLU A 358 27.12 -30.88 -24.90
C GLU A 358 26.56 -30.14 -23.68
N GLN A 359 25.68 -30.79 -22.90
CA GLN A 359 25.16 -30.23 -21.66
C GLN A 359 26.28 -29.80 -20.71
N ALA A 360 27.28 -30.66 -20.50
CA ALA A 360 28.44 -30.37 -19.66
C ALA A 360 29.23 -29.16 -20.16
N THR A 361 29.44 -29.06 -21.48
CA THR A 361 30.14 -27.93 -22.11
C THR A 361 29.37 -26.63 -21.91
N TYR A 362 28.05 -26.64 -22.11
CA TYR A 362 27.23 -25.45 -21.99
C TYR A 362 27.07 -25.00 -20.53
N TYR A 363 26.73 -25.90 -19.61
CA TYR A 363 26.65 -25.57 -18.18
C TYR A 363 28.00 -25.13 -17.61
N GLY A 364 29.11 -25.74 -18.04
CA GLY A 364 30.46 -25.30 -17.68
C GLY A 364 30.72 -23.85 -18.08
N ARG A 365 30.37 -23.46 -19.32
CA ARG A 365 30.50 -22.06 -19.77
C ARG A 365 29.60 -21.10 -18.99
N VAL A 366 28.38 -21.49 -18.66
CA VAL A 366 27.47 -20.68 -17.82
C VAL A 366 28.09 -20.42 -16.45
N ARG A 367 28.60 -21.48 -15.81
CA ARG A 367 29.29 -21.37 -14.51
C ARG A 367 30.48 -20.43 -14.59
N ASP A 368 31.30 -20.52 -15.64
CA ASP A 368 32.50 -19.69 -15.78
C ASP A 368 32.15 -18.20 -15.95
N ILE A 369 31.08 -17.89 -16.71
CA ILE A 369 30.56 -16.51 -16.82
C ILE A 369 30.09 -16.00 -15.45
N VAL A 370 29.23 -16.77 -14.76
CA VAL A 370 28.68 -16.37 -13.45
C VAL A 370 29.79 -16.19 -12.40
N SER A 371 30.78 -17.09 -12.37
CA SER A 371 31.94 -16.97 -11.46
C SER A 371 32.73 -15.70 -11.77
N THR A 372 33.03 -15.42 -13.04
CA THR A 372 33.78 -14.23 -13.45
C THR A 372 33.05 -12.94 -13.07
N MET A 373 31.72 -12.90 -13.19
CA MET A 373 30.92 -11.75 -12.76
C MET A 373 30.87 -11.61 -11.24
N THR A 374 30.82 -12.72 -10.51
CA THR A 374 30.83 -12.76 -9.05
C THR A 374 32.18 -12.30 -8.49
N ASP A 375 33.29 -12.76 -9.08
CA ASP A 375 34.65 -12.38 -8.67
C ASP A 375 34.93 -10.89 -8.90
N ARG A 376 34.29 -10.29 -9.91
CA ARG A 376 34.32 -8.84 -10.14
C ARG A 376 33.41 -8.04 -9.19
N GLY A 377 32.57 -8.71 -8.39
CA GLY A 377 31.61 -8.08 -7.48
C GLY A 377 30.43 -7.42 -8.19
N VAL A 378 30.18 -7.76 -9.46
CA VAL A 378 29.07 -7.20 -10.26
C VAL A 378 27.78 -7.98 -10.01
N LEU A 379 27.91 -9.29 -9.80
CA LEU A 379 26.79 -10.18 -9.51
C LEU A 379 26.96 -10.76 -8.11
N HIS A 380 25.89 -10.77 -7.33
CA HIS A 380 25.84 -11.36 -5.99
C HIS A 380 24.85 -12.54 -5.98
N PRO A 381 25.21 -13.69 -6.57
CA PRO A 381 24.28 -14.80 -6.69
C PRO A 381 24.09 -15.52 -5.33
N PRO A 382 22.89 -16.06 -5.03
CA PRO A 382 22.69 -16.92 -3.88
C PRO A 382 23.58 -18.17 -3.96
N GLU A 383 24.13 -18.60 -2.82
CA GLU A 383 24.99 -19.80 -2.75
C GLU A 383 24.28 -21.04 -3.29
N ALA A 384 22.97 -21.16 -3.04
CA ALA A 384 22.16 -22.29 -3.51
C ALA A 384 22.09 -22.38 -5.04
N ALA A 385 21.88 -21.25 -5.74
CA ALA A 385 21.86 -21.22 -7.21
C ALA A 385 23.21 -21.60 -7.81
N VAL A 386 24.31 -21.14 -7.19
CA VAL A 386 25.67 -21.51 -7.60
C VAL A 386 25.93 -23.00 -7.36
N ALA A 387 25.51 -23.54 -6.21
CA ALA A 387 25.63 -24.95 -5.89
C ALA A 387 24.83 -25.82 -6.89
N GLU A 388 23.61 -25.41 -7.26
CA GLU A 388 22.81 -26.13 -8.25
C GLU A 388 23.45 -26.08 -9.64
N LEU A 389 23.99 -24.94 -10.07
CA LEU A 389 24.79 -24.81 -11.31
C LEU A 389 25.97 -25.78 -11.33
N GLN A 390 26.69 -25.92 -10.21
CA GLN A 390 27.78 -26.87 -10.08
C GLN A 390 27.28 -28.32 -10.11
N ALA A 391 26.14 -28.61 -9.48
CA ALA A 391 25.55 -29.93 -9.44
C ALA A 391 25.07 -30.38 -10.83
N VAL A 392 24.38 -29.52 -11.60
CA VAL A 392 23.94 -29.86 -12.97
C VAL A 392 25.13 -30.07 -13.90
N THR A 393 26.19 -29.27 -13.75
CA THR A 393 27.43 -29.43 -14.52
C THR A 393 28.10 -30.77 -14.22
N ARG A 394 28.21 -31.14 -12.95
CA ARG A 394 28.78 -32.43 -12.52
C ARG A 394 27.98 -33.61 -13.06
N ARG A 395 26.65 -33.57 -12.91
CA ARG A 395 25.74 -34.61 -13.43
C ARG A 395 25.92 -34.82 -14.94
N ALA A 396 26.06 -33.73 -15.70
CA ALA A 396 26.29 -33.81 -17.14
C ALA A 396 27.66 -34.42 -17.50
N LEU A 397 28.72 -34.09 -16.75
CA LEU A 397 30.06 -34.66 -16.94
C LEU A 397 30.09 -36.17 -16.63
N GLU A 398 29.46 -36.59 -15.54
CA GLU A 398 29.36 -38.01 -15.15
C GLU A 398 28.57 -38.81 -16.19
N ALA A 399 27.47 -38.26 -16.71
CA ALA A 399 26.67 -38.91 -17.75
C ALA A 399 27.39 -38.96 -19.12
N GLY A 400 28.30 -38.03 -19.40
CA GLY A 400 29.12 -38.02 -20.62
C GLY A 400 30.36 -38.90 -20.55
N THR A 401 30.76 -39.36 -19.36
CA THR A 401 31.91 -40.24 -19.17
C THR A 401 31.44 -41.70 -19.28
N PRO A 402 31.95 -42.50 -20.24
CA PRO A 402 31.56 -43.90 -20.36
C PRO A 402 31.94 -44.65 -19.07
N LYS A 403 30.97 -45.37 -18.46
CA LYS A 403 31.24 -46.26 -17.34
C LYS A 403 32.22 -47.35 -17.81
N VAL A 404 33.43 -47.33 -17.27
CA VAL A 404 34.48 -48.34 -17.49
C VAL A 404 34.11 -49.64 -16.82
#